data_AF-A0A392UGX9-F1
#
_entry.id   AF-A0A392UGX9-F1
#
_cell.length_a   1.000
_cell.length_b   1.000
_cell.length_c   1.000
_cell.angle_alpha   90.00
_cell.angle_beta   90.00
_cell.angle_gamma   90.00
#
_symmetry.space_group_name_H-M   'P 1'
#
loop_
_entity.id
_entity.type
_entity.pdbx_description
1 polymer ?
#
loop_
_entity_poly.entity_id
_entity_poly.type
_entity_poly.pdbx_seq_one_letter_code
_entity_poly.pdbx_strand_id
1 'polypeptide(L)' 'MVAWSVELSEFDLTFAPRGAIKSQMLADFVLEMSTPPGEDTTLPWTLSVDGASNIRG' A
#
# COMPACT_ATOMS: atom_id res chain seq x y z
N MET A 1 10.51 -18.81 11.67
CA MET A 1 10.21 -17.36 11.57
C MET A 1 11.53 -16.60 11.49
N VAL A 2 12.23 -16.72 10.35
CA VAL A 2 13.57 -16.13 10.15
C VAL A 2 13.71 -15.59 8.72
N ALA A 3 13.14 -16.29 7.72
CA ALA A 3 13.21 -15.88 6.31
C ALA A 3 12.78 -14.42 6.07
N TRP A 4 11.58 -14.03 6.52
CA TRP A 4 11.05 -12.67 6.32
C TRP A 4 11.85 -11.57 7.04
N SER A 5 12.37 -11.85 8.23
CA SER A 5 13.20 -10.88 8.96
C SER A 5 14.52 -10.62 8.25
N VAL A 6 15.10 -11.65 7.62
CA VAL A 6 16.36 -11.52 6.86
C VAL A 6 16.13 -10.80 5.55
N GLU A 7 15.11 -11.20 4.79
CA GLU A 7 14.82 -10.64 3.47
C GLU A 7 14.44 -9.15 3.53
N LEU A 8 13.63 -8.75 4.50
CA LEU A 8 13.22 -7.35 4.66
C LEU A 8 14.36 -6.44 5.15
N SER A 9 15.32 -6.99 5.90
CA SER A 9 16.44 -6.21 6.43
C SER A 9 17.38 -5.66 5.34
N GLU A 10 17.40 -6.27 4.15
CA GLU A 10 18.15 -5.77 3.00
C GLU A 10 17.62 -4.41 2.50
N PHE A 11 16.35 -4.12 2.77
CA PHE A 11 15.67 -2.89 2.34
C PHE A 11 15.49 -1.89 3.49
N ASP A 12 16.23 -2.03 4.58
CA ASP A 12 16.05 -1.27 5.83
C ASP A 12 14.63 -1.44 6.44
N LEU A 13 13.92 -2.53 6.11
CA LEU A 13 12.60 -2.84 6.62
C LEU A 13 12.68 -3.82 7.79
N THR A 14 12.00 -3.49 8.90
CA THR A 14 11.96 -4.35 10.08
C THR A 14 10.69 -5.19 10.12
N PHE A 15 10.84 -6.52 10.10
CA PHE A 15 9.71 -7.43 10.28
C PHE A 15 9.25 -7.46 11.74
N ALA A 16 8.01 -7.06 12.00
CA ALA A 16 7.35 -7.20 13.29
C ALA A 16 6.27 -8.30 13.20
N PRO A 17 6.45 -9.47 13.83
CA PRO A 17 5.43 -10.50 13.84
C PRO A 17 4.20 -9.98 14.60
N ARG A 18 3.12 -9.71 13.87
CA ARG A 18 1.81 -9.48 14.49
C ARG A 18 1.16 -10.85 14.70
N GLY A 19 0.57 -11.04 15.89
CA GLY A 19 -0.26 -12.23 16.16
C GLY A 19 -1.42 -12.32 15.17
N ALA A 20 -2.22 -13.39 15.25
CA ALA A 20 -3.37 -13.56 14.36
C ALA A 20 -4.22 -12.27 14.30
N ILE A 21 -4.18 -11.58 13.16
CA ILE A 21 -5.01 -10.42 12.92
C ILE A 21 -6.45 -10.95 12.90
N LYS A 22 -7.33 -10.36 13.72
CA LYS A 22 -8.76 -10.70 13.69
C LYS A 22 -9.22 -10.51 12.25
N SER A 23 -9.80 -11.55 11.65
CA SER A 23 -10.30 -11.52 10.27
C SER A 23 -11.25 -10.34 10.01
N GLN A 24 -11.98 -9.93 11.04
CA GLN A 24 -12.82 -8.72 11.04
C GLN A 24 -12.03 -7.45 10.72
N MET A 25 -10.86 -7.24 11.33
CA MET A 25 -10.06 -6.04 11.10
C MET A 25 -9.52 -5.97 9.67
N LEU A 26 -9.24 -7.11 9.04
CA LEU A 26 -8.89 -7.15 7.62
C LEU A 26 -10.10 -6.83 6.73
N ALA A 27 -11.28 -7.34 7.08
CA ALA A 27 -12.52 -7.05 6.35
C ALA A 27 -12.91 -5.56 6.47
N ASP A 28 -12.81 -4.99 7.66
CA ASP A 28 -13.09 -3.57 7.92
C ASP A 28 -12.10 -2.67 7.17
N PHE A 29 -10.80 -3.01 7.15
CA PHE A 29 -9.80 -2.29 6.37
C PHE A 29 -10.07 -2.31 4.87
N VAL A 30 -10.38 -3.50 4.31
CA VAL A 30 -10.72 -3.62 2.89
C VAL A 30 -11.99 -2.81 2.57
N LEU A 31 -12.97 -2.82 3.46
CA LEU A 31 -14.19 -2.03 3.32
C LEU A 31 -13.91 -0.53 3.33
N GLU A 32 -13.07 -0.05 4.26
CA GLU A 32 -12.65 1.36 4.35
C GLU A 32 -11.82 1.80 3.12
N MET A 33 -10.99 0.90 2.60
CA MET A 33 -10.17 1.15 1.41
C MET A 33 -10.94 0.98 0.10
N SER A 34 -12.11 0.34 0.13
CA SER A 34 -12.94 0.13 -1.06
C SER A 34 -13.85 1.32 -1.29
N THR A 35 -13.87 1.79 -2.54
CA THR A 35 -14.86 2.76 -3.00
C THR A 35 -16.27 2.16 -2.88
N PRO A 36 -17.26 2.90 -2.37
CA PRO A 36 -18.64 2.43 -2.32
C PRO A 36 -19.12 1.94 -3.70
N PRO A 37 -19.87 0.83 -3.77
CA PRO A 37 -20.42 0.36 -5.04
C PRO A 37 -21.34 1.44 -5.63
N GLY A 38 -20.95 1.98 -6.79
CA GLY A 38 -21.63 3.08 -7.47
C GLY A 38 -20.90 4.41 -7.46
N GLU A 39 -19.80 4.54 -6.72
CA GLU A 39 -18.90 5.71 -6.71
C GLU A 39 -17.65 5.48 -7.58
N ASP A 40 -17.70 4.49 -8.49
CA ASP A 40 -16.81 4.37 -9.66
C ASP A 40 -17.07 5.50 -10.67
N THR A 41 -17.21 6.74 -10.19
CA THR A 41 -16.81 7.86 -11.02
C THR A 41 -15.30 7.76 -11.13
N THR A 42 -14.85 7.23 -12.26
CA THR A 42 -13.48 7.34 -12.75
C THR A 42 -13.16 8.83 -12.88
N LEU A 43 -12.91 9.48 -11.75
CA LEU A 43 -12.45 10.85 -11.71
C LEU A 43 -11.12 10.85 -12.47
N PRO A 44 -10.97 11.70 -13.51
CA PRO A 44 -9.73 11.78 -14.24
C PRO A 44 -8.61 12.10 -13.26
N TRP A 45 -7.65 11.18 -13.12
CA TRP A 45 -6.50 11.38 -12.26
C TRP A 45 -5.73 12.59 -12.78
N THR A 46 -5.45 13.56 -11.90
CA THR A 46 -4.64 14.73 -12.23
C THR A 46 -3.23 14.46 -11.75
N LEU A 47 -2.34 14.07 -12.66
CA LEU A 47 -0.92 13.91 -12.36
C LEU A 47 -0.26 15.29 -12.33
N SER A 48 0.18 15.72 -11.15
CA SER A 48 1.01 16.93 -11.00
C SER A 48 2.48 16.54 -11.05
N VAL A 49 3.23 17.11 -12.00
CA VAL A 49 4.68 16.91 -12.15
C VAL A 49 5.38 18.17 -11.63
N ASP A 50 6.35 18.00 -10.74
CA ASP A 50 7.13 19.08 -10.10
C ASP A 50 8.21 19.71 -11.00
N GLY A 51 8.27 19.26 -12.26
CA GLY A 51 9.23 19.74 -13.26
C GLY A 51 10.64 19.16 -13.11
N ALA A 52 10.88 18.19 -12.22
CA ALA A 52 12.20 17.59 -12.02
C ALA A 52 12.63 16.62 -13.16
N SER A 53 11.76 16.36 -14.14
CA SER A 53 12.06 15.46 -15.25
C SER A 53 12.96 16.16 -16.28
N ASN A 54 14.19 15.67 -16.44
CA ASN A 54 15.07 16.10 -17.54
C ASN A 54 14.67 15.36 -18.84
N ILE A 55 15.00 15.92 -20.02
CA ILE A 55 14.67 15.30 -21.32
C ILE A 55 15.60 14.13 -21.70
N ARG A 56 16.56 13.76 -20.85
CA ARG A 56 17.66 12.86 -21.19
C ARG A 56 17.61 11.50 -20.49
N GLY A 57 16.84 11.33 -19.42
CA GLY A 57 16.84 10.10 -18.62
C GLY A 57 18.09 10.00 -17.77
#